data_AF-A0A856MIR3-F1
#
_entry.id   AF-A0A856MIR3-F1
#
_cell.length_a   1.000
_cell.length_b   1.000
_cell.length_c   1.000
_cell.angle_alpha   90.00
_cell.angle_beta   90.00
_cell.angle_gamma   90.00
#
_symmetry.space_group_name_H-M   'P 1'
#
loop_
_entity.id
_entity.type
_entity.pdbx_description
1 polymer ?
#
loop_
_entity_poly.entity_id
_entity_poly.type
_entity_poly.pdbx_seq_one_letter_code
_entity_poly.pdbx_strand_id
1 'polypeptide(L)'
;MIIFDPITLSAINHILNTTSVISVSNQNQLSLSLTQKTKLELANSSKKFSHLTKTITPILTAQTTTSDRSKCGRAQLRDKYTQPFACDSIWNMPIGANAQYVDAQISSTRVGVDTDWFIITQQSDPAVPTYMPGSWDSNRCTGTQMQQQAQWHPEAGEPLKVPYNLIIEDAKEYFTPNNSSAFLKPDGRTLVSFNVTTRCYQGAPLYGVWFGEQDIYGDGIYGGHGGSGMSSIGGSIRKGELLNNKPIRHALKIDIWGKWLHYNPSSSTPGYRWPARLADSNAANQYQGSNPALVLGSLLAIPPDITAKSLGLTSKAGKKIFQAMQDYGAYVVDDAGWDYNYLCVERSAEQEYEAVTGYHMDGDTAFQADFAKIIAAVKVVDNNEPNSIGGGGTPRQPLAPPIKN
;
A
#
# COMPACT_ATOMS: atom_id res chain seq x y z
N MET A 1 11.38 -23.77 -0.02
CA MET A 1 11.77 -24.43 -1.29
C MET A 1 10.54 -25.07 -1.92
N ILE A 2 9.80 -24.31 -2.72
CA ILE A 2 8.86 -24.82 -3.73
C ILE A 2 8.91 -23.81 -4.89
N ILE A 3 9.11 -24.34 -6.08
CA ILE A 3 9.24 -23.66 -7.36
C ILE A 3 7.87 -23.11 -7.77
N PHE A 4 7.79 -21.83 -8.14
CA PHE A 4 6.61 -21.28 -8.83
C PHE A 4 6.72 -21.57 -10.33
N ASP A 5 5.65 -22.13 -10.90
CA ASP A 5 5.42 -22.26 -12.34
C ASP A 5 4.58 -21.05 -12.80
N PRO A 6 5.03 -20.22 -13.74
CA PRO A 6 4.41 -18.93 -14.03
C PRO A 6 3.31 -19.09 -15.09
N ILE A 7 2.30 -19.93 -14.88
CA ILE A 7 1.10 -19.95 -15.74
C ILE A 7 -0.12 -20.34 -14.89
N THR A 8 -0.79 -19.34 -14.30
CA THR A 8 -2.25 -19.32 -14.07
C THR A 8 -2.66 -17.94 -13.56
N LEU A 9 -2.78 -16.97 -14.46
CA LEU A 9 -3.69 -15.84 -14.28
C LEU A 9 -4.79 -15.97 -15.34
N SER A 10 -5.70 -16.91 -15.11
CA SER A 10 -6.90 -17.06 -15.94
C SER A 10 -7.89 -15.96 -15.57
N ALA A 11 -8.21 -15.17 -16.58
CA ALA A 11 -9.33 -14.24 -16.68
C ALA A 11 -10.52 -14.54 -15.76
N ILE A 12 -10.90 -13.57 -14.93
CA ILE A 12 -12.23 -13.48 -14.35
C ILE A 12 -13.14 -12.89 -15.44
N ASN A 13 -13.85 -13.75 -16.16
CA ASN A 13 -15.00 -13.36 -16.96
C ASN A 13 -16.20 -13.17 -16.02
N HIS A 14 -16.82 -11.99 -16.05
CA HIS A 14 -18.14 -11.77 -15.49
C HIS A 14 -19.19 -12.58 -16.27
N ILE A 15 -19.74 -13.63 -15.65
CA ILE A 15 -20.95 -14.30 -16.11
C ILE A 15 -22.14 -13.67 -15.37
N LEU A 16 -22.99 -12.99 -16.14
CA LEU A 16 -24.37 -12.67 -15.76
C LEU A 16 -25.14 -13.99 -15.68
N ASN A 17 -25.52 -14.42 -14.48
CA ASN A 17 -26.53 -15.46 -14.29
C ASN A 17 -27.81 -14.83 -13.77
N THR A 18 -28.75 -14.59 -14.68
CA THR A 18 -30.19 -14.51 -14.39
C THR A 18 -30.84 -15.79 -14.87
N THR A 19 -31.41 -16.59 -13.97
CA THR A 19 -32.54 -17.47 -14.29
C THR A 19 -33.25 -17.92 -13.02
N SER A 20 -34.45 -17.39 -12.82
CA SER A 20 -35.57 -18.13 -12.21
C SER A 20 -36.66 -18.27 -13.28
N VAL A 21 -37.10 -19.52 -13.46
CA VAL A 21 -37.91 -20.05 -14.55
C VAL A 21 -39.39 -20.09 -14.16
N ILE A 22 -40.28 -19.51 -14.99
CA ILE A 22 -41.72 -19.86 -15.17
C ILE A 22 -42.12 -19.34 -16.58
N SER A 23 -42.06 -20.08 -17.70
CA SER A 23 -42.92 -21.15 -18.27
C SER A 23 -44.00 -20.69 -19.32
N VAL A 24 -43.82 -21.19 -20.57
CA VAL A 24 -44.81 -21.70 -21.58
C VAL A 24 -45.37 -20.83 -22.75
N SER A 25 -45.12 -21.34 -23.99
CA SER A 25 -45.84 -21.31 -25.31
C SER A 25 -46.17 -19.99 -26.03
N ASN A 26 -46.32 -19.89 -27.37
CA ASN A 26 -46.42 -20.87 -28.46
C ASN A 26 -46.04 -20.23 -29.82
N GLN A 27 -45.79 -21.10 -30.80
CA GLN A 27 -45.55 -20.90 -32.23
C GLN A 27 -46.52 -19.94 -32.96
N ASN A 28 -46.03 -19.19 -33.96
CA ASN A 28 -46.54 -19.22 -35.36
C ASN A 28 -45.74 -18.30 -36.31
N GLN A 29 -45.31 -18.88 -37.44
CA GLN A 29 -44.80 -18.22 -38.65
C GLN A 29 -45.90 -18.16 -39.73
N LEU A 30 -45.65 -17.33 -40.77
CA LEU A 30 -46.38 -17.06 -42.04
C LEU A 30 -47.24 -15.79 -41.97
N SER A 31 -47.25 -14.85 -42.94
CA SER A 31 -46.57 -14.59 -44.22
C SER A 31 -47.04 -13.17 -44.65
N LEU A 32 -46.30 -12.32 -45.37
CA LEU A 32 -46.39 -12.15 -46.83
C LEU A 32 -45.59 -10.90 -47.23
N SER A 33 -45.06 -10.95 -48.45
CA SER A 33 -44.05 -10.10 -49.08
C SER A 33 -44.61 -8.86 -49.78
N LEU A 34 -43.75 -7.85 -50.01
CA LEU A 34 -43.85 -6.92 -51.13
C LEU A 34 -42.46 -6.65 -51.74
N THR A 35 -42.26 -7.36 -52.85
CA THR A 35 -41.53 -7.07 -54.09
C THR A 35 -40.17 -6.36 -54.14
N GLN A 36 -39.32 -7.04 -54.90
CA GLN A 36 -37.93 -6.87 -55.29
C GLN A 36 -37.83 -6.18 -56.66
N LYS A 37 -36.91 -5.20 -56.83
CA LYS A 37 -36.10 -4.90 -58.04
C LYS A 37 -35.60 -3.44 -57.98
N THR A 38 -34.34 -3.08 -58.23
CA THR A 38 -33.12 -3.83 -58.55
C THR A 38 -31.93 -2.90 -58.32
N LYS A 39 -30.78 -3.49 -58.01
CA LYS A 39 -29.42 -2.94 -58.12
C LYS A 39 -29.24 -1.93 -59.28
N LEU A 40 -28.56 -0.81 -58.99
CA LEU A 40 -27.47 -0.31 -59.84
C LEU A 40 -26.52 0.53 -58.97
N GLU A 41 -25.24 0.17 -59.02
CA GLU A 41 -24.12 1.01 -58.61
C GLU A 41 -24.02 2.26 -59.49
N LEU A 42 -23.13 3.17 -59.08
CA LEU A 42 -22.51 4.26 -59.82
C LEU A 42 -23.09 5.67 -59.63
N ALA A 43 -22.31 6.41 -58.85
CA ALA A 43 -21.64 7.64 -59.27
C ALA A 43 -22.42 8.97 -59.21
N ASN A 44 -21.72 9.91 -58.57
CA ASN A 44 -21.78 11.35 -58.81
C ASN A 44 -23.06 12.10 -58.43
N SER A 45 -23.02 12.77 -57.28
CA SER A 45 -23.41 14.18 -57.21
C SER A 45 -22.95 14.81 -55.91
N SER A 46 -21.85 15.55 -56.02
CA SER A 46 -21.33 16.53 -55.08
C SER A 46 -22.35 17.64 -54.79
N LYS A 47 -22.62 17.91 -53.50
CA LYS A 47 -23.05 19.25 -53.04
C LYS A 47 -22.52 19.53 -51.63
N LYS A 48 -21.60 20.49 -51.58
CA LYS A 48 -21.07 21.16 -50.38
C LYS A 48 -22.20 21.67 -49.50
N PHE A 49 -22.18 21.33 -48.22
CA PHE A 49 -22.81 22.11 -47.16
C PHE A 49 -21.72 22.59 -46.20
N SER A 50 -21.47 23.90 -46.25
CA SER A 50 -20.64 24.63 -45.30
C SER A 50 -21.45 24.91 -44.03
N HIS A 51 -21.07 24.30 -42.91
CA HIS A 51 -21.49 24.77 -41.59
C HIS A 51 -20.25 25.19 -40.80
N LEU A 52 -20.26 26.47 -40.40
CA LEU A 52 -19.29 27.07 -39.49
C LEU A 52 -19.29 26.31 -38.15
N THR A 53 -18.17 25.69 -37.82
CA THR A 53 -17.88 25.23 -36.46
C THR A 53 -17.21 26.38 -35.69
N LYS A 54 -17.97 27.02 -34.80
CA LYS A 54 -17.42 27.90 -33.76
C LYS A 54 -16.55 27.06 -32.84
N THR A 55 -15.23 27.27 -32.88
CA THR A 55 -14.30 26.70 -31.90
C THR A 55 -14.54 27.38 -30.56
N ILE A 56 -15.23 26.71 -29.64
CA ILE A 56 -15.29 27.12 -28.23
C ILE A 56 -14.09 26.45 -27.55
N THR A 57 -13.06 27.23 -27.29
CA THR A 57 -11.94 26.81 -26.44
C THR A 57 -12.45 26.63 -25.02
N PRO A 58 -12.39 25.43 -24.40
CA PRO A 58 -12.72 25.30 -23.00
C PRO A 58 -11.60 25.97 -22.21
N ILE A 59 -11.94 27.06 -21.52
CA ILE A 59 -11.10 27.61 -20.47
C ILE A 59 -11.17 26.57 -19.33
N LEU A 60 -10.12 25.76 -19.18
CA LEU A 60 -9.88 25.03 -17.94
C LEU A 60 -9.59 26.07 -16.85
N THR A 61 -10.63 26.50 -16.14
CA THR A 61 -10.43 27.06 -14.80
C THR A 61 -9.91 25.92 -13.93
N ALA A 62 -8.64 26.01 -13.52
CA ALA A 62 -8.10 25.18 -12.47
C ALA A 62 -8.95 25.38 -11.22
N GLN A 63 -9.90 24.48 -10.98
CA GLN A 63 -10.49 24.33 -9.67
C GLN A 63 -9.39 23.76 -8.78
N THR A 64 -8.68 24.63 -8.07
CA THR A 64 -7.99 24.25 -6.84
C THR A 64 -9.01 23.52 -5.99
N THR A 65 -8.87 22.19 -5.90
CA THR A 65 -9.58 21.38 -4.92
C THR A 65 -9.15 21.88 -3.55
N THR A 66 -9.92 22.82 -2.99
CA THR A 66 -9.77 23.19 -1.59
C THR A 66 -10.18 21.97 -0.81
N SER A 67 -9.19 21.16 -0.42
CA SER A 67 -9.32 20.17 0.65
C SER A 67 -10.16 20.81 1.76
N ASP A 68 -11.26 20.16 2.12
CA ASP A 68 -12.13 20.61 3.19
C ASP A 68 -11.31 20.68 4.49
N ARG A 69 -10.82 21.87 4.82
CA ARG A 69 -9.95 22.11 5.97
C ARG A 69 -10.63 21.77 7.30
N SER A 70 -11.95 21.53 7.30
CA SER A 70 -12.66 21.05 8.50
C SER A 70 -12.20 19.67 8.96
N LYS A 71 -11.61 18.86 8.06
CA LYS A 71 -11.06 17.53 8.34
C LYS A 71 -9.59 17.52 8.79
N CYS A 72 -8.96 18.68 8.88
CA CYS A 72 -7.54 18.80 9.25
C CYS A 72 -7.36 19.47 10.61
N GLY A 73 -6.28 19.13 11.30
CA GLY A 73 -5.82 19.85 12.47
C GLY A 73 -5.37 21.29 12.14
N ARG A 74 -5.35 22.15 13.17
CA ARG A 74 -4.95 23.57 13.04
C ARG A 74 -3.49 23.85 13.42
N ALA A 75 -2.70 22.82 13.67
CA ALA A 75 -1.29 22.98 14.05
C ALA A 75 -0.42 23.35 12.84
N GLN A 76 0.91 23.42 13.05
CA GLN A 76 1.87 23.72 11.99
C GLN A 76 1.70 22.76 10.81
N LEU A 77 1.70 23.32 9.60
CA LEU A 77 1.56 22.55 8.37
C LEU A 77 2.64 21.47 8.24
N ARG A 78 2.25 20.33 7.67
CA ARG A 78 3.13 19.17 7.45
C ARG A 78 3.99 19.34 6.20
N ASP A 79 5.09 18.60 6.18
CA ASP A 79 5.90 18.37 5.00
C ASP A 79 5.54 17.00 4.41
N LYS A 80 5.14 16.95 3.13
CA LYS A 80 4.75 15.72 2.42
C LYS A 80 5.85 14.67 2.37
N TYR A 81 7.11 15.07 2.43
CA TYR A 81 8.23 14.14 2.40
C TYR A 81 8.41 13.41 3.73
N THR A 82 7.92 13.99 4.83
CA THR A 82 8.01 13.39 6.17
C THR A 82 6.70 12.76 6.65
N GLN A 83 5.56 13.36 6.30
CA GLN A 83 4.25 12.86 6.69
C GLN A 83 3.30 13.10 5.51
N PRO A 84 3.29 12.20 4.50
CA PRO A 84 2.44 12.33 3.32
C PRO A 84 0.96 12.11 3.62
N PHE A 85 0.17 12.24 2.55
CA PHE A 85 -1.25 11.97 2.45
C PHE A 85 -2.17 12.95 3.18
N ALA A 86 -3.44 12.90 2.79
CA ALA A 86 -4.51 13.72 3.31
C ALA A 86 -4.62 13.60 4.84
N CYS A 87 -5.18 14.63 5.49
CA CYS A 87 -5.35 14.65 6.94
C CYS A 87 -6.24 13.51 7.45
N ASP A 88 -7.21 13.10 6.63
CA ASP A 88 -8.16 12.01 6.88
C ASP A 88 -7.71 10.66 6.28
N SER A 89 -6.46 10.57 5.81
CA SER A 89 -5.83 9.29 5.47
C SER A 89 -5.76 8.39 6.70
N ILE A 90 -5.89 7.07 6.49
CA ILE A 90 -5.69 6.05 7.55
C ILE A 90 -4.36 6.22 8.28
N TRP A 91 -3.33 6.72 7.59
CA TRP A 91 -2.01 6.91 8.15
C TRP A 91 -1.97 8.11 9.11
N ASN A 92 -2.86 9.09 8.94
CA ASN A 92 -2.85 10.35 9.67
C ASN A 92 -3.98 10.44 10.72
N MET A 93 -4.80 9.39 10.84
CA MET A 93 -5.94 9.33 11.76
C MET A 93 -5.54 8.75 13.12
N PRO A 94 -5.76 9.47 14.23
CA PRO A 94 -5.57 8.94 15.57
C PRO A 94 -6.59 7.85 15.91
N ILE A 95 -6.25 7.00 16.88
CA ILE A 95 -7.22 6.12 17.52
C ILE A 95 -8.30 6.97 18.20
N GLY A 96 -9.55 6.58 17.98
CA GLY A 96 -10.72 7.26 18.52
C GLY A 96 -11.12 6.76 19.91
N ALA A 97 -11.88 7.57 20.63
CA ALA A 97 -12.37 7.26 21.97
C ALA A 97 -13.34 6.06 22.03
N ASN A 98 -13.93 5.68 20.89
CA ASN A 98 -14.87 4.54 20.79
C ASN A 98 -14.21 3.28 20.22
N ALA A 99 -12.87 3.23 20.14
CA ALA A 99 -12.15 2.06 19.67
C ALA A 99 -12.48 0.82 20.50
N GLN A 100 -12.87 -0.25 19.81
CA GLN A 100 -13.18 -1.55 20.41
C GLN A 100 -11.99 -2.48 20.22
N TYR A 101 -11.42 -2.93 21.34
CA TYR A 101 -10.22 -3.77 21.33
C TYR A 101 -10.60 -5.23 21.50
N VAL A 102 -10.10 -6.09 20.62
CA VAL A 102 -10.15 -7.55 20.78
C VAL A 102 -8.73 -8.10 20.82
N ASP A 103 -8.57 -9.28 21.43
CA ASP A 103 -7.24 -9.88 21.53
C ASP A 103 -6.64 -10.13 20.15
N ALA A 104 -5.37 -9.78 19.94
CA ALA A 104 -4.66 -10.10 18.71
C ALA A 104 -4.20 -11.57 18.67
N GLN A 105 -3.95 -12.18 19.84
CA GLN A 105 -3.45 -13.56 19.99
C GLN A 105 -2.07 -13.82 19.34
N ILE A 106 -1.24 -12.78 19.19
CA ILE A 106 0.14 -12.91 18.71
C ILE A 106 1.02 -13.38 19.88
N SER A 107 1.70 -14.53 19.73
CA SER A 107 2.59 -15.07 20.78
C SER A 107 4.08 -15.00 20.43
N SER A 108 4.43 -14.53 19.24
CA SER A 108 5.84 -14.37 18.83
C SER A 108 6.51 -13.22 19.60
N THR A 109 7.73 -13.45 20.06
CA THR A 109 8.57 -12.43 20.72
C THR A 109 9.72 -11.94 19.85
N ARG A 110 9.88 -12.55 18.68
CA ARG A 110 10.91 -12.18 17.71
C ARG A 110 10.39 -11.00 16.91
N VAL A 111 11.22 -9.98 16.81
CA VAL A 111 10.89 -8.72 16.16
C VAL A 111 12.07 -8.26 15.32
N GLY A 112 11.83 -7.33 14.41
CA GLY A 112 12.87 -6.76 13.56
C GLY A 112 12.34 -5.55 12.80
N VAL A 113 13.07 -5.16 11.75
CA VAL A 113 12.62 -4.16 10.78
C VAL A 113 12.44 -4.73 9.37
N ASP A 114 11.44 -4.24 8.65
CA ASP A 114 11.35 -4.39 7.19
C ASP A 114 11.64 -3.03 6.55
N THR A 115 12.49 -3.02 5.52
CA THR A 115 13.00 -1.78 4.94
C THR A 115 12.11 -1.32 3.80
N ASP A 116 11.52 -0.14 3.98
CA ASP A 116 10.80 0.58 2.93
C ASP A 116 11.70 1.60 2.23
N TRP A 117 11.40 1.83 0.95
CA TRP A 117 12.16 2.75 0.12
C TRP A 117 11.29 3.91 -0.37
N PHE A 118 11.59 5.12 0.10
CA PHE A 118 11.02 6.35 -0.46
C PHE A 118 12.07 7.14 -1.23
N ILE A 119 11.91 7.21 -2.55
CA ILE A 119 12.87 7.85 -3.45
C ILE A 119 12.23 9.10 -4.05
N ILE A 120 12.80 10.26 -3.76
CA ILE A 120 12.44 11.52 -4.44
C ILE A 120 13.29 11.63 -5.69
N THR A 121 12.65 11.61 -6.86
CA THR A 121 13.33 11.65 -8.15
C THR A 121 13.41 13.08 -8.67
N GLN A 122 14.41 13.35 -9.52
CA GLN A 122 14.68 14.66 -10.12
C GLN A 122 14.56 14.59 -11.64
N GLN A 123 14.31 15.75 -12.26
CA GLN A 123 14.26 15.83 -13.73
C GLN A 123 15.59 15.40 -14.38
N SER A 124 16.71 15.67 -13.69
CA SER A 124 18.08 15.30 -14.08
C SER A 124 18.40 13.82 -13.90
N ASP A 125 17.59 13.05 -13.17
CA ASP A 125 17.83 11.62 -13.04
C ASP A 125 17.71 10.92 -14.39
N PRO A 126 18.49 9.86 -14.66
CA PRO A 126 18.31 9.06 -15.86
C PRO A 126 16.94 8.39 -15.85
N ALA A 127 16.30 8.35 -17.03
CA ALA A 127 15.14 7.50 -17.24
C ALA A 127 15.65 6.09 -17.54
N VAL A 128 15.28 5.11 -16.72
CA VAL A 128 15.72 3.72 -16.85
C VAL A 128 14.53 2.81 -17.15
N PRO A 129 14.70 1.72 -17.92
CA PRO A 129 13.64 0.76 -18.13
C PRO A 129 13.28 0.04 -16.82
N THR A 130 12.02 -0.38 -16.73
CA THR A 130 11.48 -1.17 -15.61
C THR A 130 11.20 -2.60 -16.08
N TYR A 131 11.69 -3.59 -15.33
CA TYR A 131 11.51 -5.00 -15.65
C TYR A 131 10.78 -5.73 -14.51
N MET A 132 10.07 -6.79 -14.86
CA MET A 132 9.69 -7.81 -13.87
C MET A 132 10.95 -8.38 -13.23
N PRO A 133 10.92 -8.73 -11.93
CA PRO A 133 12.04 -9.42 -11.32
C PRO A 133 12.22 -10.80 -11.95
N GLY A 134 13.46 -11.29 -12.05
CA GLY A 134 13.78 -12.62 -12.57
C GLY A 134 13.27 -13.77 -11.69
N SER A 135 13.07 -13.50 -10.40
CA SER A 135 12.60 -14.43 -9.38
C SER A 135 11.99 -13.66 -8.20
N TRP A 136 11.33 -14.35 -7.28
CA TRP A 136 10.84 -13.76 -6.03
C TRP A 136 11.96 -13.58 -4.99
N ASP A 137 12.87 -14.53 -4.91
CA ASP A 137 13.98 -14.58 -3.97
C ASP A 137 15.26 -14.00 -4.58
N SER A 138 16.34 -14.76 -4.68
CA SER A 138 17.61 -14.31 -5.27
C SER A 138 17.57 -14.28 -6.80
N ASN A 139 18.32 -13.36 -7.41
CA ASN A 139 18.41 -13.12 -8.87
C ASN A 139 17.28 -12.25 -9.43
N ARG A 140 16.69 -11.34 -8.64
CA ARG A 140 15.64 -10.43 -9.13
C ARG A 140 16.15 -9.56 -10.29
N CYS A 141 17.43 -9.19 -10.31
CA CYS A 141 18.06 -8.41 -11.39
C CYS A 141 18.28 -9.17 -12.70
N THR A 142 17.96 -10.47 -12.78
CA THR A 142 18.10 -11.25 -14.02
C THR A 142 16.86 -11.18 -14.92
N GLY A 143 15.81 -10.49 -14.48
CA GLY A 143 14.59 -10.32 -15.25
C GLY A 143 14.83 -9.69 -16.61
N THR A 144 14.19 -10.22 -17.64
CA THR A 144 14.28 -9.70 -19.01
C THR A 144 12.95 -9.22 -19.56
N GLN A 145 11.86 -9.55 -18.86
CA GLN A 145 10.51 -9.20 -19.25
C GLN A 145 10.21 -7.77 -18.79
N MET A 146 9.81 -6.90 -19.71
CA MET A 146 9.25 -5.60 -19.37
C MET A 146 8.04 -5.78 -18.43
N GLN A 147 7.67 -4.73 -17.70
CA GLN A 147 6.51 -4.77 -16.80
C GLN A 147 5.29 -5.41 -17.47
N GLN A 148 4.86 -6.57 -16.97
CA GLN A 148 3.75 -7.33 -17.57
C GLN A 148 2.43 -6.55 -17.53
N GLN A 149 2.31 -5.66 -16.55
CA GLN A 149 1.15 -4.81 -16.40
C GLN A 149 1.09 -3.70 -17.45
N ALA A 150 2.18 -3.42 -18.19
CA ALA A 150 2.25 -2.38 -19.23
C ALA A 150 1.17 -2.53 -20.33
N GLN A 151 0.69 -3.75 -20.57
CA GLN A 151 -0.41 -3.99 -21.51
C GLN A 151 -1.75 -3.39 -21.06
N TRP A 152 -2.00 -3.40 -19.75
CA TRP A 152 -3.27 -2.96 -19.14
C TRP A 152 -3.14 -1.59 -18.45
N HIS A 153 -1.91 -1.25 -18.06
CA HIS A 153 -1.46 -0.03 -17.40
C HIS A 153 -0.24 0.50 -18.17
N PRO A 154 -0.43 1.21 -19.29
CA PRO A 154 0.68 1.71 -20.11
C PRO A 154 1.75 2.44 -19.29
N GLU A 155 1.33 3.19 -18.26
CA GLU A 155 2.20 3.88 -17.31
C GLU A 155 3.21 2.97 -16.59
N ALA A 156 2.89 1.69 -16.38
CA ALA A 156 3.81 0.73 -15.76
C ALA A 156 4.99 0.39 -16.69
N GLY A 157 4.81 0.50 -18.01
CA GLY A 157 5.85 0.26 -19.01
C GLY A 157 6.73 1.47 -19.32
N GLU A 158 6.39 2.64 -18.80
CA GLU A 158 7.16 3.86 -19.04
C GLU A 158 8.50 3.85 -18.29
N PRO A 159 9.61 4.31 -18.90
CA PRO A 159 10.88 4.46 -18.21
C PRO A 159 10.76 5.36 -16.98
N LEU A 160 11.24 4.88 -15.83
CA LEU A 160 11.16 5.61 -14.57
C LEU A 160 12.42 6.46 -14.35
N LYS A 161 12.24 7.67 -13.83
CA LYS A 161 13.35 8.50 -13.35
C LYS A 161 13.91 7.88 -12.07
N VAL A 162 15.19 7.52 -12.06
CA VAL A 162 15.83 6.88 -10.89
C VAL A 162 17.20 7.50 -10.65
N PRO A 163 17.53 7.98 -9.42
CA PRO A 163 18.84 8.54 -9.12
C PRO A 163 19.97 7.62 -9.56
N TYR A 164 20.98 8.15 -10.28
CA TYR A 164 22.00 7.32 -10.92
C TYR A 164 22.69 6.37 -9.91
N ASN A 165 22.99 6.87 -8.72
CA ASN A 165 23.66 6.17 -7.62
C ASN A 165 22.75 5.31 -6.73
N LEU A 166 21.43 5.27 -6.96
CA LEU A 166 20.53 4.43 -6.17
C LEU A 166 20.87 2.96 -6.41
N ILE A 167 21.18 2.25 -5.34
CA ILE A 167 21.31 0.79 -5.29
C ILE A 167 20.28 0.30 -4.28
N ILE A 168 19.47 -0.67 -4.69
CA ILE A 168 18.60 -1.45 -3.81
C ILE A 168 19.09 -2.89 -3.97
N GLU A 169 19.63 -3.48 -2.89
CA GLU A 169 20.25 -4.79 -2.95
C GLU A 169 19.27 -5.86 -3.45
N ASP A 170 19.81 -6.90 -4.09
CA ASP A 170 19.02 -8.09 -4.42
C ASP A 170 18.67 -8.84 -3.13
N ALA A 171 17.61 -9.62 -3.17
CA ALA A 171 17.41 -10.63 -2.16
C ALA A 171 18.48 -11.73 -2.30
N LYS A 172 18.71 -12.43 -1.20
CA LYS A 172 19.67 -13.53 -1.10
C LYS A 172 19.03 -14.70 -0.37
N GLU A 173 19.69 -15.85 -0.38
CA GLU A 173 19.21 -17.02 0.35
C GLU A 173 18.97 -16.66 1.83
N TYR A 174 17.78 -17.01 2.35
CA TYR A 174 17.30 -16.68 3.70
C TYR A 174 17.13 -15.19 4.01
N PHE A 175 17.18 -14.31 3.01
CA PHE A 175 16.88 -12.89 3.16
C PHE A 175 16.16 -12.38 1.92
N THR A 176 14.83 -12.41 1.99
CA THR A 176 13.91 -12.02 0.94
C THR A 176 13.09 -10.82 1.38
N PRO A 177 13.69 -9.62 1.50
CA PRO A 177 12.96 -8.43 1.90
C PRO A 177 11.86 -8.11 0.89
N ASN A 178 10.76 -7.54 1.39
CA ASN A 178 9.68 -7.04 0.55
C ASN A 178 10.20 -5.94 -0.39
N ASN A 179 11.13 -5.11 0.11
CA ASN A 179 11.64 -3.93 -0.61
C ASN A 179 10.48 -3.13 -1.23
N SER A 180 9.45 -2.90 -0.43
CA SER A 180 8.33 -2.05 -0.81
C SER A 180 8.87 -0.65 -1.07
N SER A 181 8.56 -0.10 -2.24
CA SER A 181 9.14 1.16 -2.68
C SER A 181 8.12 2.10 -3.28
N ALA A 182 8.35 3.40 -3.12
CA ALA A 182 7.69 4.43 -3.90
C ALA A 182 8.69 5.46 -4.43
N PHE A 183 8.54 5.79 -5.70
CA PHE A 183 9.29 6.82 -6.39
C PHE A 183 8.40 8.03 -6.61
N LEU A 184 8.69 9.15 -5.95
CA LEU A 184 8.02 10.42 -6.24
C LEU A 184 8.59 11.02 -7.52
N LYS A 185 7.75 11.13 -8.55
CA LYS A 185 8.11 11.70 -9.86
C LYS A 185 8.53 13.17 -9.74
N PRO A 186 9.26 13.72 -10.72
CA PRO A 186 9.72 15.11 -10.70
C PRO A 186 8.58 16.15 -10.69
N ASP A 187 7.34 15.74 -10.99
CA ASP A 187 6.15 16.57 -10.82
C ASP A 187 5.84 16.91 -9.35
N GLY A 188 6.52 16.25 -8.40
CA GLY A 188 6.39 16.48 -6.97
C GLY A 188 5.06 16.02 -6.38
N ARG A 189 4.30 15.19 -7.12
CA ARG A 189 2.95 14.75 -6.76
C ARG A 189 2.74 13.24 -6.92
N THR A 190 3.22 12.65 -8.01
CA THR A 190 2.87 11.28 -8.39
C THR A 190 3.88 10.29 -7.80
N LEU A 191 3.40 9.35 -6.99
CA LEU A 191 4.17 8.25 -6.42
C LEU A 191 3.96 7.00 -7.27
N VAL A 192 5.03 6.41 -7.80
CA VAL A 192 5.00 5.11 -8.49
C VAL A 192 5.46 4.04 -7.53
N SER A 193 4.61 3.05 -7.26
CA SER A 193 4.86 2.03 -6.23
C SER A 193 5.30 0.70 -6.83
N PHE A 194 6.27 0.05 -6.19
CA PHE A 194 6.71 -1.31 -6.51
C PHE A 194 6.85 -2.17 -5.25
N ASN A 195 6.76 -3.48 -5.42
CA ASN A 195 7.22 -4.49 -4.44
C ASN A 195 8.36 -5.31 -5.07
N VAL A 196 9.08 -6.09 -4.25
CA VAL A 196 10.20 -6.95 -4.69
C VAL A 196 11.28 -6.11 -5.39
N THR A 197 11.41 -4.85 -4.98
CA THR A 197 12.20 -3.87 -5.73
C THR A 197 13.69 -4.20 -5.60
N THR A 198 14.43 -4.16 -6.71
CA THR A 198 15.89 -4.22 -6.68
C THR A 198 16.51 -3.39 -7.78
N ARG A 199 17.75 -2.99 -7.53
CA ARG A 199 18.64 -2.31 -8.47
C ARG A 199 20.08 -2.62 -8.07
N CYS A 200 20.60 -3.72 -8.60
CA CYS A 200 21.83 -4.36 -8.09
C CYS A 200 23.13 -3.58 -8.30
N TYR A 201 23.16 -2.62 -9.23
CA TYR A 201 24.33 -1.78 -9.45
C TYR A 201 23.94 -0.39 -9.94
N GLN A 202 24.86 0.56 -9.76
CA GLN A 202 24.72 1.94 -10.18
C GLN A 202 24.39 2.05 -11.67
N GLY A 203 23.37 2.84 -12.00
CA GLY A 203 22.93 3.01 -13.39
C GLY A 203 22.18 1.83 -14.01
N ALA A 204 21.95 0.74 -13.28
CA ALA A 204 21.17 -0.40 -13.78
C ALA A 204 19.70 -0.02 -14.08
N PRO A 205 18.98 -0.86 -14.87
CA PRO A 205 17.52 -0.87 -14.87
C PRO A 205 16.92 -1.04 -13.48
N LEU A 206 15.64 -0.74 -13.34
CA LEU A 206 14.88 -1.03 -12.13
C LEU A 206 14.11 -2.34 -12.31
N TYR A 207 14.12 -3.20 -11.29
CA TYR A 207 13.36 -4.43 -11.26
C TYR A 207 12.37 -4.39 -10.10
N GLY A 208 11.17 -4.92 -10.31
CA GLY A 208 10.15 -5.01 -9.27
C GLY A 208 8.79 -5.34 -9.87
N VAL A 209 7.80 -5.59 -9.03
CA VAL A 209 6.41 -5.71 -9.46
C VAL A 209 5.75 -4.36 -9.27
N TRP A 210 5.17 -3.77 -10.32
CA TRP A 210 4.47 -2.50 -10.23
C TRP A 210 3.13 -2.66 -9.48
N PHE A 211 2.78 -1.68 -8.65
CA PHE A 211 1.59 -1.71 -7.78
C PHE A 211 0.65 -0.51 -7.92
N GLY A 212 0.95 0.43 -8.81
CA GLY A 212 0.11 1.60 -9.04
C GLY A 212 0.85 2.93 -8.98
N GLU A 213 0.19 3.95 -9.52
CA GLU A 213 0.48 5.34 -9.19
C GLU A 213 -0.51 5.86 -8.15
N GLN A 214 -0.05 6.71 -7.23
CA GLN A 214 -0.90 7.42 -6.28
C GLN A 214 -0.46 8.87 -6.10
N ASP A 215 -1.36 9.69 -5.62
CA ASP A 215 -1.10 11.08 -5.30
C ASP A 215 -0.52 11.21 -3.89
N ILE A 216 0.61 11.90 -3.71
CA ILE A 216 1.21 12.13 -2.39
C ILE A 216 0.31 12.96 -1.45
N TYR A 217 -0.69 13.65 -1.97
CA TYR A 217 -1.73 14.35 -1.20
C TYR A 217 -3.03 13.54 -1.08
N GLY A 218 -3.11 12.35 -1.67
CA GLY A 218 -4.28 11.48 -1.68
C GLY A 218 -4.50 10.72 -0.36
N ASP A 219 -5.34 9.69 -0.39
CA ASP A 219 -5.61 8.84 0.79
C ASP A 219 -4.39 8.00 1.21
N GLY A 220 -3.50 7.69 0.27
CA GLY A 220 -2.31 6.90 0.50
C GLY A 220 -2.55 5.45 0.85
N ILE A 221 -3.75 4.90 0.67
CA ILE A 221 -4.07 3.56 1.16
C ILE A 221 -3.29 2.49 0.38
N TYR A 222 -3.18 2.67 -0.93
CA TYR A 222 -2.69 1.66 -1.86
C TYR A 222 -1.20 1.83 -2.19
N GLY A 223 -0.51 0.73 -2.45
CA GLY A 223 0.90 0.77 -2.82
C GLY A 223 1.51 -0.62 -2.91
N GLY A 224 2.83 -0.65 -2.70
CA GLY A 224 3.70 -1.79 -2.99
C GLY A 224 3.98 -2.71 -1.82
N HIS A 225 3.19 -2.76 -0.74
CA HIS A 225 3.22 -3.94 0.15
C HIS A 225 2.43 -5.07 -0.50
N GLY A 226 3.12 -6.12 -0.93
CA GLY A 226 2.61 -7.07 -1.91
C GLY A 226 1.47 -7.93 -1.41
N GLY A 227 1.50 -8.32 -0.14
CA GLY A 227 0.51 -9.13 0.54
C GLY A 227 -0.80 -8.39 0.74
N SER A 228 -0.77 -7.13 1.20
CA SER A 228 -2.01 -6.36 1.46
C SER A 228 -2.46 -5.45 0.30
N GLY A 229 -1.54 -5.11 -0.61
CA GLY A 229 -1.67 -4.05 -1.60
C GLY A 229 -1.63 -2.64 -1.01
N MET A 230 -1.21 -2.50 0.25
CA MET A 230 -1.20 -1.21 0.96
C MET A 230 0.05 -0.37 0.67
N SER A 231 0.01 0.88 1.11
CA SER A 231 0.99 1.93 0.85
C SER A 231 2.45 1.53 1.02
N SER A 232 3.30 1.82 0.03
CA SER A 232 4.75 1.61 0.20
C SER A 232 5.38 2.55 1.22
N ILE A 233 4.77 3.71 1.49
CA ILE A 233 5.38 4.75 2.32
C ILE A 233 4.47 5.27 3.45
N GLY A 234 3.16 5.05 3.36
CA GLY A 234 2.25 5.40 4.44
C GLY A 234 2.56 4.54 5.65
N GLY A 235 2.79 5.14 6.81
CA GLY A 235 3.09 4.46 8.07
C GLY A 235 4.51 3.90 8.25
N SER A 236 5.40 4.02 7.26
CA SER A 236 6.83 3.76 7.47
C SER A 236 7.41 4.80 8.42
N ILE A 237 8.22 4.37 9.40
CA ILE A 237 8.97 5.31 10.25
C ILE A 237 9.98 6.07 9.41
N ARG A 238 10.01 7.40 9.55
CA ARG A 238 10.83 8.31 8.75
C ARG A 238 12.04 8.83 9.49
N LYS A 239 12.99 9.37 8.72
CA LYS A 239 14.20 9.98 9.25
C LYS A 239 13.85 11.08 10.26
N GLY A 240 14.58 11.08 11.36
CA GLY A 240 14.42 11.95 12.52
C GLY A 240 13.42 11.43 13.54
N GLU A 241 12.45 10.59 13.16
CA GLU A 241 11.32 10.23 14.01
C GLU A 241 11.68 9.35 15.20
N LEU A 242 12.78 8.59 15.16
CA LEU A 242 13.21 7.81 16.33
C LEU A 242 14.13 8.60 17.26
N LEU A 243 14.80 9.62 16.76
CA LEU A 243 15.94 10.24 17.44
C LEU A 243 15.70 11.68 17.90
N ASN A 244 14.78 12.41 17.25
CA ASN A 244 14.42 13.75 17.67
C ASN A 244 13.52 13.76 18.92
N ASN A 245 13.22 14.95 19.46
CA ASN A 245 12.35 15.10 20.64
C ASN A 245 10.85 15.20 20.30
N LYS A 246 10.46 15.12 19.03
CA LYS A 246 9.05 15.20 18.61
C LYS A 246 8.43 13.80 18.63
N PRO A 247 7.15 13.64 19.00
CA PRO A 247 6.47 12.34 18.87
C PRO A 247 6.28 11.97 17.39
N ILE A 248 6.12 10.68 17.13
CA ILE A 248 5.62 10.17 15.85
C ILE A 248 4.11 10.44 15.81
N ARG A 249 3.61 11.03 14.72
CA ARG A 249 2.24 11.57 14.63
C ARG A 249 1.40 10.91 13.53
N HIS A 250 1.65 9.63 13.27
CA HIS A 250 0.97 8.86 12.24
C HIS A 250 0.88 7.38 12.67
N ALA A 251 -0.06 6.64 12.10
CA ALA A 251 -0.16 5.20 12.25
C ALA A 251 1.06 4.53 11.60
N LEU A 252 1.52 3.43 12.18
CA LEU A 252 2.69 2.70 11.70
C LEU A 252 2.29 1.56 10.74
N LYS A 253 3.28 0.91 10.13
CA LYS A 253 3.12 -0.35 9.40
C LYS A 253 3.86 -1.47 10.10
N ILE A 254 3.31 -2.67 10.03
CA ILE A 254 3.92 -3.86 10.60
C ILE A 254 3.65 -5.10 9.75
N ASP A 255 4.62 -5.99 9.68
CA ASP A 255 4.45 -7.33 9.12
C ASP A 255 4.32 -8.31 10.27
N ILE A 256 3.37 -9.24 10.15
CA ILE A 256 3.08 -10.24 11.18
C ILE A 256 3.24 -11.62 10.56
N TRP A 257 3.86 -12.55 11.29
CA TRP A 257 3.94 -13.92 10.83
C TRP A 257 2.54 -14.50 10.55
N GLY A 258 2.35 -15.05 9.35
CA GLY A 258 1.13 -15.68 8.86
C GLY A 258 0.56 -16.72 9.81
N LYS A 259 1.38 -17.37 10.64
CA LYS A 259 0.89 -18.27 11.70
C LYS A 259 -0.16 -17.63 12.61
N TRP A 260 -0.12 -16.31 12.81
CA TRP A 260 -1.07 -15.56 13.63
C TRP A 260 -2.19 -14.90 12.82
N LEU A 261 -2.04 -14.80 11.49
CA LEU A 261 -3.04 -14.24 10.60
C LEU A 261 -4.12 -15.26 10.28
N HIS A 262 -5.38 -14.83 10.28
CA HIS A 262 -6.52 -15.68 9.99
C HIS A 262 -6.81 -15.77 8.49
N TYR A 263 -7.28 -16.93 8.03
CA TYR A 263 -7.78 -17.11 6.68
C TYR A 263 -9.07 -17.91 6.69
N ASN A 264 -10.09 -17.40 6.00
CA ASN A 264 -11.37 -18.06 5.85
C ASN A 264 -11.75 -18.10 4.36
N PRO A 265 -11.67 -19.27 3.69
CA PRO A 265 -11.98 -19.40 2.27
C PRO A 265 -13.46 -19.11 1.93
N SER A 266 -14.35 -19.15 2.93
CA SER A 266 -15.77 -18.83 2.76
C SER A 266 -16.07 -17.34 2.91
N SER A 267 -15.09 -16.52 3.28
CA SER A 267 -15.24 -15.06 3.35
C SER A 267 -15.18 -14.43 1.96
N SER A 268 -15.87 -13.30 1.75
CA SER A 268 -15.70 -12.48 0.55
C SER A 268 -14.34 -11.79 0.49
N THR A 269 -13.66 -11.66 1.62
CA THR A 269 -12.29 -11.11 1.74
C THR A 269 -11.40 -12.12 2.49
N PRO A 270 -11.02 -13.23 1.85
CA PRO A 270 -10.31 -14.31 2.52
C PRO A 270 -8.90 -13.86 2.90
N GLY A 271 -8.65 -13.69 4.21
CA GLY A 271 -7.33 -13.31 4.75
C GLY A 271 -7.04 -11.81 4.80
N TYR A 272 -8.01 -10.96 4.52
CA TYR A 272 -7.83 -9.50 4.60
C TYR A 272 -9.13 -8.77 4.97
N ARG A 273 -8.98 -7.54 5.44
CA ARG A 273 -10.08 -6.59 5.67
C ARG A 273 -9.64 -5.17 5.32
N TRP A 274 -10.59 -4.24 5.22
CA TRP A 274 -10.27 -2.84 4.97
C TRP A 274 -9.25 -2.33 6.01
N PRO A 275 -8.19 -1.62 5.60
CA PRO A 275 -7.97 -1.01 4.29
C PRO A 275 -7.15 -1.83 3.27
N ALA A 276 -6.73 -3.05 3.61
CA ALA A 276 -6.12 -3.95 2.65
C ALA A 276 -7.13 -4.35 1.57
N ARG A 277 -6.63 -4.59 0.35
CA ARG A 277 -7.43 -5.06 -0.79
C ARG A 277 -7.05 -6.48 -1.25
N LEU A 278 -5.97 -7.02 -0.70
CA LEU A 278 -5.41 -8.33 -1.02
C LEU A 278 -5.03 -9.05 0.28
N ALA A 279 -4.81 -10.36 0.17
CA ALA A 279 -3.98 -11.14 1.09
C ALA A 279 -2.80 -11.73 0.31
N ASP A 280 -1.77 -12.20 1.01
CA ASP A 280 -0.64 -12.92 0.40
C ASP A 280 -1.14 -14.04 -0.52
N SER A 281 -0.47 -14.23 -1.65
CA SER A 281 -0.88 -15.23 -2.66
C SER A 281 -0.95 -16.66 -2.11
N ASN A 282 -0.18 -16.94 -1.06
CA ASN A 282 -0.14 -18.23 -0.36
C ASN A 282 -0.84 -18.22 1.01
N ALA A 283 -1.67 -17.20 1.28
CA ALA A 283 -2.40 -17.04 2.54
C ALA A 283 -3.17 -18.30 2.93
N ALA A 284 -3.83 -18.97 1.98
CA ALA A 284 -4.58 -20.20 2.23
C ALA A 284 -3.78 -21.32 2.91
N ASN A 285 -2.45 -21.34 2.74
CA ASN A 285 -1.56 -22.34 3.32
C ASN A 285 -0.73 -21.81 4.51
N GLN A 286 -0.50 -20.49 4.57
CA GLN A 286 0.37 -19.86 5.58
C GLN A 286 -0.39 -19.25 6.75
N TYR A 287 -1.62 -18.81 6.52
CA TYR A 287 -2.41 -18.12 7.51
C TYR A 287 -3.13 -19.14 8.39
N GLN A 288 -2.67 -19.27 9.63
CA GLN A 288 -3.09 -20.33 10.55
C GLN A 288 -3.71 -19.80 11.85
N GLY A 289 -3.89 -18.47 11.95
CA GLY A 289 -4.44 -17.80 13.11
C GLY A 289 -5.91 -18.14 13.33
N SER A 290 -6.30 -18.29 14.61
CA SER A 290 -7.68 -18.55 15.01
C SER A 290 -8.55 -17.29 15.11
N ASN A 291 -7.93 -16.12 15.16
CA ASN A 291 -8.62 -14.86 15.42
C ASN A 291 -9.10 -14.19 14.12
N PRO A 292 -10.41 -14.17 13.81
CA PRO A 292 -10.91 -13.58 12.57
C PRO A 292 -10.71 -12.07 12.47
N ALA A 293 -10.42 -11.39 13.59
CA ALA A 293 -10.14 -9.96 13.58
C ALA A 293 -8.71 -9.65 13.12
N LEU A 294 -7.77 -10.60 13.19
CA LEU A 294 -6.37 -10.42 12.81
C LEU A 294 -6.09 -11.01 11.42
N VAL A 295 -6.06 -10.13 10.42
CA VAL A 295 -5.83 -10.42 9.00
C VAL A 295 -5.00 -9.27 8.41
N LEU A 296 -4.62 -9.33 7.12
CA LEU A 296 -4.02 -8.14 6.50
C LEU A 296 -5.00 -6.97 6.51
N GLY A 297 -4.49 -5.76 6.75
CA GLY A 297 -5.27 -4.54 6.95
C GLY A 297 -5.82 -4.36 8.37
N SER A 298 -5.66 -5.32 9.27
CA SER A 298 -6.06 -5.11 10.67
C SER A 298 -5.25 -3.97 11.31
N LEU A 299 -5.93 -3.09 12.05
CA LEU A 299 -5.30 -2.05 12.86
C LEU A 299 -4.98 -2.59 14.25
N LEU A 300 -3.70 -2.69 14.57
CA LEU A 300 -3.18 -3.04 15.88
C LEU A 300 -2.93 -1.78 16.70
N ALA A 301 -3.35 -1.74 17.96
CA ALA A 301 -3.07 -0.61 18.84
C ALA A 301 -2.89 -1.06 20.28
N ILE A 302 -2.16 -0.26 21.06
CA ILE A 302 -2.02 -0.46 22.50
C ILE A 302 -3.22 0.19 23.20
N PRO A 303 -3.95 -0.54 24.07
CA PRO A 303 -5.01 0.05 24.88
C PRO A 303 -4.52 1.24 25.73
N PRO A 304 -5.38 2.26 25.98
CA PRO A 304 -4.96 3.52 26.60
C PRO A 304 -4.57 3.41 28.08
N ASP A 305 -4.97 2.33 28.75
CA ASP A 305 -4.66 2.03 30.15
C ASP A 305 -3.27 1.41 30.34
N ILE A 306 -2.68 0.88 29.28
CA ILE A 306 -1.30 0.37 29.29
C ILE A 306 -0.33 1.57 29.27
N THR A 307 0.75 1.48 30.04
CA THR A 307 1.78 2.53 30.09
C THR A 307 3.16 1.98 29.70
N ALA A 308 4.03 2.83 29.16
CA ALA A 308 5.41 2.45 28.90
C ALA A 308 6.13 1.94 30.17
N LYS A 309 5.74 2.45 31.35
CA LYS A 309 6.26 1.99 32.65
C LYS A 309 5.75 0.59 33.00
N SER A 310 4.47 0.29 32.79
CA SER A 310 3.91 -1.04 33.10
C SER A 310 4.48 -2.14 32.20
N LEU A 311 4.87 -1.80 30.97
CA LEU A 311 5.62 -2.72 30.09
C LEU A 311 7.13 -2.75 30.41
N GLY A 312 7.65 -1.85 31.24
CA GLY A 312 9.08 -1.76 31.54
C GLY A 312 9.91 -1.39 30.30
N LEU A 313 9.44 -0.44 29.50
CA LEU A 313 10.18 0.05 28.33
C LEU A 313 11.34 0.94 28.77
N THR A 314 12.50 0.75 28.13
CA THR A 314 13.77 1.35 28.57
C THR A 314 14.34 2.31 27.53
N SER A 315 14.39 1.90 26.27
CA SER A 315 14.93 2.63 25.13
C SER A 315 14.11 3.86 24.78
N LYS A 316 14.75 4.88 24.20
CA LYS A 316 14.07 6.08 23.69
C LYS A 316 13.19 5.73 22.49
N ALA A 317 13.74 4.96 21.54
CA ALA A 317 13.03 4.54 20.33
C ALA A 317 11.80 3.68 20.67
N GLY A 318 11.94 2.67 21.55
CA GLY A 318 10.81 1.85 22.00
C GLY A 318 9.71 2.67 22.67
N LYS A 319 10.04 3.67 23.48
CA LYS A 319 9.03 4.58 24.07
C LYS A 319 8.31 5.44 23.02
N LYS A 320 8.99 5.87 21.95
CA LYS A 320 8.36 6.62 20.86
C LYS A 320 7.42 5.74 20.05
N ILE A 321 7.82 4.51 19.74
CA ILE A 321 6.98 3.53 19.04
C ILE A 321 5.77 3.15 19.91
N PHE A 322 5.97 2.92 21.20
CA PHE A 322 4.87 2.68 22.14
C PHE A 322 3.83 3.81 22.08
N GLN A 323 4.29 5.07 22.17
CA GLN A 323 3.38 6.21 22.11
C GLN A 323 2.63 6.25 20.77
N ALA A 324 3.31 6.03 19.64
CA ALA A 324 2.68 5.97 18.32
C ALA A 324 1.64 4.85 18.21
N MET A 325 1.96 3.66 18.71
CA MET A 325 1.07 2.48 18.72
C MET A 325 -0.16 2.70 19.61
N GLN A 326 -0.06 3.50 20.68
CA GLN A 326 -1.21 3.88 21.50
C GLN A 326 -2.02 5.00 20.84
N ASP A 327 -1.37 5.98 20.24
CA ASP A 327 -2.03 7.17 19.69
C ASP A 327 -2.67 6.95 18.32
N TYR A 328 -2.04 6.14 17.47
CA TYR A 328 -2.39 5.94 16.06
C TYR A 328 -2.48 4.47 15.65
N GLY A 329 -1.77 3.57 16.34
CA GLY A 329 -1.73 2.14 16.01
C GLY A 329 -0.78 1.80 14.85
N ALA A 330 -0.85 0.56 14.36
CA ALA A 330 -0.13 0.05 13.20
C ALA A 330 -1.02 -0.86 12.35
N TYR A 331 -0.98 -0.68 11.03
CA TYR A 331 -1.66 -1.57 10.09
C TYR A 331 -0.78 -2.76 9.73
N VAL A 332 -1.38 -3.96 9.73
CA VAL A 332 -0.73 -5.18 9.24
C VAL A 332 -0.69 -5.16 7.72
N VAL A 333 0.51 -5.18 7.11
CA VAL A 333 0.67 -4.96 5.66
C VAL A 333 1.24 -6.15 4.89
N ASP A 334 1.99 -7.05 5.53
CA ASP A 334 2.52 -8.27 4.91
C ASP A 334 2.63 -9.42 5.92
N ASP A 335 2.74 -10.64 5.40
CA ASP A 335 3.26 -11.79 6.13
C ASP A 335 4.79 -11.72 6.26
N ALA A 336 5.30 -11.84 7.49
CA ALA A 336 6.74 -11.92 7.76
C ALA A 336 7.41 -13.22 7.23
N GLY A 337 6.64 -14.23 6.85
CA GLY A 337 7.10 -15.51 6.27
C GLY A 337 7.69 -16.51 7.27
N TRP A 338 8.06 -16.07 8.46
CA TRP A 338 8.62 -16.87 9.56
C TRP A 338 8.34 -16.21 10.91
N ASP A 339 8.78 -16.81 12.02
CA ASP A 339 8.51 -16.36 13.39
C ASP A 339 9.17 -15.03 13.74
N TYR A 340 8.71 -13.92 13.16
CA TYR A 340 9.11 -12.54 13.40
C TYR A 340 7.90 -11.61 13.23
N ASN A 341 8.04 -10.40 13.77
CA ASN A 341 7.13 -9.28 13.52
C ASN A 341 7.98 -8.06 13.16
N TYR A 342 7.80 -7.52 11.96
CA TYR A 342 8.69 -6.50 11.41
C TYR A 342 8.03 -5.13 11.43
N LEU A 343 8.70 -4.16 12.04
CA LEU A 343 8.28 -2.76 11.93
C LEU A 343 8.79 -2.22 10.59
N CYS A 344 7.91 -1.62 9.79
CA CYS A 344 8.37 -1.05 8.51
C CYS A 344 9.04 0.30 8.75
N VAL A 345 10.29 0.43 8.31
CA VAL A 345 11.14 1.62 8.53
C VAL A 345 11.69 2.07 7.19
N GLU A 346 11.63 3.38 6.90
CA GLU A 346 12.27 3.90 5.70
C GLU A 346 13.79 3.75 5.80
N ARG A 347 14.45 3.33 4.71
CA ARG A 347 15.90 3.15 4.65
C ARG A 347 16.72 4.29 5.25
N SER A 348 16.32 5.55 5.01
CA SER A 348 17.07 6.70 5.51
C SER A 348 16.95 6.90 7.03
N ALA A 349 15.87 6.39 7.65
CA ALA A 349 15.69 6.35 9.09
C ALA A 349 16.56 5.25 9.74
N GLU A 350 16.68 4.08 9.10
CA GLU A 350 17.61 3.03 9.55
C GLU A 350 19.06 3.52 9.53
N GLN A 351 19.46 4.15 8.41
CA GLN A 351 20.81 4.71 8.25
C GLN A 351 21.10 5.81 9.28
N GLU A 352 20.10 6.65 9.60
CA GLU A 352 20.24 7.65 10.65
C GLU A 352 20.36 7.00 12.03
N TYR A 353 19.56 5.97 12.31
CA TYR A 353 19.62 5.22 13.56
C TYR A 353 21.02 4.65 13.79
N GLU A 354 21.57 3.96 12.78
CA GLU A 354 22.91 3.40 12.85
C GLU A 354 23.98 4.49 13.02
N ALA A 355 23.91 5.55 12.21
CA ALA A 355 24.90 6.63 12.27
C ALA A 355 24.93 7.35 13.63
N VAL A 356 23.78 7.48 14.31
CA VAL A 356 23.67 8.20 15.59
C VAL A 356 23.92 7.28 16.79
N THR A 357 23.48 6.03 16.73
CA THR A 357 23.55 5.10 17.88
C THR A 357 24.75 4.17 17.83
N GLY A 358 25.32 3.92 16.65
CA GLY A 358 26.33 2.89 16.41
C GLY A 358 25.78 1.47 16.30
N TYR A 359 24.45 1.29 16.30
CA TYR A 359 23.79 -0.02 16.21
C TYR A 359 22.85 -0.08 15.00
N HIS A 360 22.87 -1.20 14.29
CA HIS A 360 21.74 -1.57 13.42
C HIS A 360 20.50 -1.84 14.29
N MET A 361 19.31 -1.47 13.82
CA MET A 361 18.06 -1.67 14.60
C MET A 361 17.79 -3.14 14.95
N ASP A 362 18.09 -4.06 14.05
CA ASP A 362 17.99 -5.52 14.31
C ASP A 362 19.03 -6.03 15.32
N GLY A 363 20.12 -5.28 15.53
CA GLY A 363 21.19 -5.60 16.48
C GLY A 363 21.07 -4.88 17.83
N ASP A 364 20.17 -3.90 17.97
CA ASP A 364 19.98 -3.14 19.21
C ASP A 364 19.09 -3.91 20.18
N THR A 365 19.71 -4.61 21.13
CA THR A 365 19.01 -5.47 22.09
C THR A 365 18.01 -4.73 22.98
N ALA A 366 18.26 -3.46 23.31
CA ALA A 366 17.34 -2.67 24.14
C ALA A 366 16.09 -2.27 23.34
N PHE A 367 16.29 -1.87 22.09
CA PHE A 367 15.20 -1.61 21.15
C PHE A 367 14.36 -2.88 20.91
N GLN A 368 15.01 -3.99 20.57
CA GLN A 368 14.37 -5.28 20.29
C GLN A 368 13.55 -5.77 21.49
N ALA A 369 14.11 -5.70 22.70
CA ALA A 369 13.42 -6.10 23.92
C ALA A 369 12.17 -5.24 24.20
N ASP A 370 12.24 -3.94 23.95
CA ASP A 370 11.09 -3.04 24.09
C ASP A 370 10.03 -3.29 23.02
N PHE A 371 10.45 -3.52 21.77
CA PHE A 371 9.50 -3.77 20.68
C PHE A 371 8.77 -5.11 20.86
N ALA A 372 9.44 -6.17 21.33
CA ALA A 372 8.79 -7.43 21.67
C ALA A 372 7.70 -7.26 22.75
N LYS A 373 7.94 -6.43 23.77
CA LYS A 373 6.93 -6.11 24.81
C LYS A 373 5.75 -5.33 24.24
N ILE A 374 6.00 -4.45 23.26
CA ILE A 374 4.96 -3.71 22.56
C ILE A 374 4.08 -4.68 21.77
N ILE A 375 4.66 -5.61 21.00
CA ILE A 375 3.92 -6.64 20.24
C ILE A 375 3.08 -7.52 21.17
N ALA A 376 3.60 -7.89 22.35
CA ALA A 376 2.83 -8.65 23.32
C ALA A 376 1.63 -7.88 23.91
N ALA A 377 1.61 -6.55 23.80
CA ALA A 377 0.59 -5.69 24.39
C ALA A 377 -0.47 -5.19 23.41
N VAL A 378 -0.25 -5.33 22.09
CA VAL A 378 -1.21 -4.84 21.09
C VAL A 378 -2.49 -5.68 21.07
N LYS A 379 -3.57 -5.01 20.68
CA LYS A 379 -4.90 -5.56 20.45
C LYS A 379 -5.37 -5.11 19.07
N VAL A 380 -6.28 -5.85 18.46
CA VAL A 380 -6.92 -5.41 17.21
C VAL A 380 -8.01 -4.39 17.55
N VAL A 381 -8.03 -3.27 16.84
CA VAL A 381 -9.16 -2.32 16.85
C VAL A 381 -10.22 -2.83 15.88
N ASP A 382 -11.18 -3.60 16.39
CA ASP A 382 -12.08 -4.42 15.57
C ASP A 382 -13.12 -3.60 14.80
N ASN A 383 -13.43 -2.39 15.28
CA ASN A 383 -14.35 -1.45 14.64
C ASN A 383 -13.63 -0.37 13.79
N ASN A 384 -12.42 -0.65 13.31
CA ASN A 384 -11.75 0.17 12.31
C ASN A 384 -12.33 -0.10 10.91
N GLU A 385 -13.14 0.83 10.41
CA GLU A 385 -13.87 0.72 9.15
C GLU A 385 -13.76 2.04 8.34
N PRO A 386 -14.11 2.07 7.04
CA PRO A 386 -13.98 3.26 6.21
C PRO A 386 -14.63 4.54 6.76
N ASN A 387 -15.68 4.39 7.58
CA ASN A 387 -16.41 5.50 8.20
C ASN A 387 -16.10 5.68 9.71
N SER A 388 -15.20 4.85 10.27
CA SER A 388 -14.77 4.88 11.68
C SER A 388 -13.29 4.57 11.80
N ILE A 389 -12.47 5.21 10.96
CA ILE A 389 -11.00 5.07 10.97
C ILE A 389 -10.46 5.26 12.40
N GLY A 390 -9.64 4.33 12.87
CA GLY A 390 -9.13 4.34 14.25
C GLY A 390 -10.16 3.95 15.31
N GLY A 391 -11.31 3.38 14.93
CA GLY A 391 -12.37 2.95 15.85
C GLY A 391 -13.43 4.02 16.16
N GLY A 392 -13.36 5.19 15.52
CA GLY A 392 -14.38 6.23 15.58
C GLY A 392 -14.54 6.95 16.93
N GLY A 393 -15.54 7.83 17.02
CA GLY A 393 -15.70 8.75 18.15
C GLY A 393 -14.72 9.93 18.08
N THR A 394 -14.46 10.57 19.22
CA THR A 394 -13.51 11.70 19.28
C THR A 394 -12.08 11.19 19.17
N PRO A 395 -11.25 11.71 18.23
CA PRO A 395 -9.83 11.38 18.15
C PRO A 395 -9.10 11.65 19.47
N ARG A 396 -8.29 10.69 19.95
CA ARG A 396 -7.53 10.83 21.20
C ARG A 396 -6.31 11.74 21.06
N GLN A 397 -5.84 11.95 19.83
CA GLN A 397 -4.85 12.96 19.48
C GLN A 397 -5.46 13.99 18.52
N PRO A 398 -4.85 15.19 18.39
CA PRO A 398 -5.23 16.13 17.35
C PRO A 398 -5.09 15.52 15.94
N LEU A 399 -6.04 15.84 15.06
CA LEU A 399 -5.96 15.49 13.63
C LEU A 399 -4.69 16.08 13.00
N ALA A 400 -4.18 15.39 11.97
CA ALA A 400 -3.03 15.88 11.23
C ALA A 400 -3.33 17.23 10.56
N PRO A 401 -2.39 18.21 10.62
CA PRO A 401 -2.53 19.48 9.89
C PRO A 401 -2.51 19.28 8.37
N PRO A 402 -2.90 20.28 7.56
CA PRO A 402 -2.71 20.19 6.12
C PRO A 402 -1.23 20.19 5.74
N ILE A 403 -0.92 19.68 4.54
CA ILE A 403 0.41 19.72 3.95
C ILE A 403 0.69 21.14 3.41
N LYS A 404 1.93 21.63 3.58
CA LYS A 404 2.37 22.95 3.09
C LYS A 404 2.94 22.94 1.67
N ASN A 405 3.77 21.94 1.38
CA ASN A 405 4.72 21.92 0.25
C ASN A 405 4.32 20.93 -0.83
#